data_AF-Q0FZK6-F1
#
_entry.id   AF-Q0FZK6-F1
#
_cell.length_a   1.000
_cell.length_b   1.000
_cell.length_c   1.000
_cell.angle_alpha   90.00
_cell.angle_beta   90.00
_cell.angle_gamma   90.00
#
_symmetry.space_group_name_H-M   'P 1'
#
loop_
_entity.id
_entity.type
_entity.pdbx_description
1 polymer ?
#
loop_
_entity_poly.entity_id
_entity_poly.type
_entity_poly.pdbx_seq_one_letter_code
_entity_poly.pdbx_strand_id
1 'polypeptide(L)' 'MDPLGHVAGTASSVLGFMQTFGGGIFGAIIGYFYDGTIVPMLIGFCILSTGALVCAHIADGGLFKRKYTRRGVAEEHPQE' A
#
# COMPACT_ATOMS: atom_id res chain seq x y z
N MET A 1 25.44 1.45 -9.44
CA MET A 1 23.97 1.30 -9.52
C MET A 1 23.58 0.33 -8.44
N ASP A 2 23.07 0.86 -7.33
CA ASP A 2 22.91 0.16 -6.05
C ASP A 2 21.86 -0.97 -6.10
N PRO A 3 21.99 -2.03 -5.28
CA PRO A 3 21.14 -3.24 -5.27
C PRO A 3 19.63 -3.03 -5.05
N LEU A 4 19.15 -1.80 -4.84
CA LEU A 4 17.72 -1.50 -4.70
C LEU A 4 16.93 -1.71 -6.01
N GLY A 5 17.56 -1.53 -7.18
CA GLY A 5 16.87 -1.62 -8.48
C GLY A 5 16.34 -3.03 -8.81
N HIS A 6 17.05 -4.08 -8.38
CA HIS A 6 16.63 -5.47 -8.61
C HIS A 6 15.42 -5.88 -7.73
N VAL A 7 15.35 -5.35 -6.51
CA VAL A 7 14.27 -5.64 -5.55
C VAL A 7 13.05 -4.73 -5.79
N ALA A 8 13.23 -3.55 -6.36
CA ALA A 8 12.14 -2.63 -6.68
C ALA A 8 11.16 -3.21 -7.72
N GLY A 9 11.67 -3.97 -8.71
CA GLY A 9 10.84 -4.60 -9.73
C GLY A 9 9.93 -5.70 -9.16
N THR A 10 10.50 -6.59 -8.35
CA THR A 10 9.74 -7.68 -7.72
C THR A 10 8.72 -7.14 -6.72
N ALA A 11 9.07 -6.11 -5.95
CA ALA A 11 8.15 -5.44 -5.04
C ALA A 11 6.93 -4.84 -5.78
N SER A 12 7.16 -4.15 -6.90
CA SER A 12 6.08 -3.53 -7.68
C SER A 12 5.14 -4.56 -8.31
N SER A 13 5.66 -5.67 -8.84
CA SER A 13 4.83 -6.76 -9.39
C SER A 13 3.96 -7.41 -8.32
N VAL A 14 4.50 -7.65 -7.12
CA VAL A 14 3.75 -8.25 -6.01
C VAL A 14 2.68 -7.29 -5.50
N LEU A 15 2.99 -6.00 -5.36
CA LEU A 15 2.02 -4.98 -4.94
C LEU A 15 0.87 -4.87 -5.95
N GLY A 16 1.19 -4.79 -7.25
CA GLY A 16 0.16 -4.74 -8.30
C GLY A 16 -0.69 -6.02 -8.37
N PHE A 17 -0.06 -7.19 -8.24
CA PHE A 17 -0.78 -8.45 -8.16
C PHE A 17 -1.73 -8.48 -6.96
N MET A 18 -1.26 -8.11 -5.76
CA MET A 18 -2.11 -8.10 -4.57
C MET A 18 -3.23 -7.07 -4.64
N GLN A 19 -3.00 -5.93 -5.27
CA GLN A 19 -4.07 -4.95 -5.50
C GLN A 19 -5.19 -5.53 -6.37
N THR A 20 -4.83 -6.25 -7.44
CA THR A 20 -5.81 -6.82 -8.38
C THR A 20 -6.46 -8.09 -7.83
N PHE A 21 -5.65 -9.02 -7.38
CA PHE A 21 -6.09 -10.32 -6.86
C PHE A 21 -6.82 -10.16 -5.52
N GLY A 22 -6.23 -9.43 -4.58
CA GLY A 22 -6.86 -9.13 -3.30
C GLY A 22 -8.13 -8.29 -3.48
N GLY A 23 -8.05 -7.20 -4.26
CA GLY A 23 -9.22 -6.38 -4.58
C GLY A 23 -10.35 -7.18 -5.25
N GLY A 24 -10.00 -8.11 -6.14
CA GLY A 24 -10.94 -9.01 -6.80
C GLY A 24 -11.61 -9.98 -5.82
N ILE A 25 -10.85 -10.59 -4.90
CA ILE A 25 -11.40 -11.47 -3.86
C ILE A 25 -12.35 -10.70 -2.94
N PHE A 26 -11.91 -9.57 -2.39
CA PHE A 26 -12.75 -8.76 -1.51
C PHE A 26 -14.00 -8.25 -2.25
N GLY A 27 -13.86 -7.81 -3.50
CA GLY A 27 -14.97 -7.41 -4.35
C GLY A 27 -15.94 -8.55 -4.64
N ALA A 28 -15.46 -9.76 -4.90
CA ALA A 28 -16.29 -10.94 -5.13
C ALA A 28 -17.06 -11.36 -3.87
N ILE A 29 -16.42 -11.31 -2.70
CA ILE A 29 -17.10 -11.60 -1.41
C ILE A 29 -18.21 -10.57 -1.16
N ILE A 30 -17.92 -9.27 -1.29
CA ILE A 30 -18.91 -8.21 -1.09
C ILE A 30 -20.03 -8.32 -2.13
N GLY A 31 -19.68 -8.61 -3.38
CA GLY A 31 -20.62 -8.81 -4.48
C GLY A 31 -21.50 -10.06 -4.31
N TYR A 32 -20.99 -11.12 -3.68
CA TYR A 32 -21.78 -12.32 -3.37
C TYR A 32 -22.91 -12.02 -2.37
N PHE A 33 -22.66 -11.13 -1.40
CA PHE A 33 -23.66 -10.67 -0.44
C PHE A 33 -24.56 -9.54 -0.98
N TYR A 34 -24.42 -9.17 -2.25
CA TYR A 34 -25.21 -8.10 -2.85
C TYR A 34 -26.64 -8.56 -3.14
N ASP A 35 -27.58 -8.16 -2.30
CA ASP A 35 -29.01 -8.47 -2.40
C ASP A 35 -29.80 -7.29 -3.02
N GLY A 36 -29.24 -6.62 -4.04
CA GLY A 36 -29.85 -5.45 -4.67
C GLY A 36 -29.82 -4.15 -3.85
N THR A 37 -29.30 -4.20 -2.62
CA THR A 37 -29.11 -3.05 -1.73
C THR A 37 -27.63 -2.63 -1.65
N ILE A 38 -27.39 -1.34 -1.40
CA ILE A 38 -26.05 -0.74 -1.23
C ILE A 38 -25.47 -0.90 0.19
N VAL A 39 -26.26 -1.42 1.14
CA VAL A 39 -25.81 -1.70 2.51
C VAL A 39 -24.57 -2.59 2.60
N PRO A 40 -24.47 -3.77 1.93
CA PRO A 40 -23.29 -4.63 1.98
C PRO A 40 -22.03 -3.96 1.40
N MET A 41 -22.20 -3.11 0.38
CA MET A 41 -21.10 -2.30 -0.17
C MET A 41 -20.56 -1.31 0.86
N LEU A 42 -21.44 -0.60 1.55
CA LEU A 42 -21.06 0.42 2.53
C LEU A 42 -20.34 -0.20 3.74
N ILE A 43 -20.89 -1.31 4.27
CA ILE A 43 -20.27 -2.06 5.37
C ILE A 43 -18.92 -2.62 4.94
N GLY A 44 -18.83 -3.21 3.74
CA GLY A 44 -17.57 -3.70 3.19
C GLY A 44 -16.50 -2.62 3.11
N PHE A 45 -16.86 -1.43 2.63
CA PHE A 45 -15.94 -0.29 2.54
C PHE A 45 -15.49 0.21 3.92
N CYS A 46 -16.41 0.30 4.90
CA CYS A 46 -16.06 0.66 6.28
C CYS A 46 -15.10 -0.33 6.92
N ILE A 47 -15.31 -1.65 6.73
CA ILE A 47 -14.42 -2.70 7.25
C ILE A 47 -13.06 -2.62 6.56
N LEU A 48 -13.01 -2.54 5.24
CA LEU A 48 -11.77 -2.44 4.47
C LEU A 48 -10.97 -1.18 4.83
N SER A 49 -11.63 -0.04 4.99
CA SER A 49 -11.00 1.22 5.39
C SER A 49 -10.42 1.15 6.80
N THR A 50 -11.18 0.59 7.75
CA THR A 50 -10.69 0.38 9.13
C THR A 50 -9.52 -0.60 9.14
N GLY A 51 -9.60 -1.69 8.38
CA GLY A 51 -8.52 -2.66 8.21
C GLY A 51 -7.27 -2.04 7.60
N ALA A 52 -7.42 -1.18 6.58
CA ALA A 52 -6.31 -0.43 6.00
C ALA A 52 -5.65 0.50 7.02
N LEU A 53 -6.44 1.18 7.86
CA LEU A 53 -5.93 2.01 8.96
C LEU A 53 -5.13 1.20 9.98
N VAL A 54 -5.63 0.03 10.39
CA VAL A 54 -4.95 -0.87 11.32
C VAL A 54 -3.67 -1.42 10.69
N CYS A 55 -3.71 -1.88 9.44
CA CYS A 55 -2.53 -2.34 8.70
C CYS A 55 -1.48 -1.23 8.59
N ALA A 56 -1.87 -0.02 8.23
CA ALA A 56 -0.97 1.13 8.17
C ALA A 56 -0.35 1.43 9.55
N HIS A 57 -1.16 1.39 10.61
CA HIS A 57 -0.68 1.61 11.97
C HIS A 57 0.35 0.53 12.40
N ILE A 58 0.13 -0.73 12.05
CA ILE A 58 1.07 -1.82 12.34
C ILE A 58 2.34 -1.69 11.50
N ALA A 59 2.20 -1.39 10.21
CA ALA A 59 3.32 -1.28 9.28
C ALA A 59 4.29 -0.14 9.63
N ASP A 60 3.77 1.02 10.04
CA ASP A 60 4.59 2.15 10.48
C ASP A 60 5.06 2.03 11.95
N GLY A 61 4.49 1.10 12.72
CA GLY A 61 4.73 0.97 14.17
C GLY A 61 4.21 2.17 15.00
N GLY A 62 3.34 2.98 14.40
CA GLY A 62 2.81 4.25 14.93
C GLY A 62 2.80 5.33 13.84
N LEU A 63 1.67 6.04 13.72
CA LEU A 63 1.15 6.79 12.56
C LEU A 63 2.11 7.65 11.71
N PHE A 64 3.32 8.00 12.16
CA PHE A 64 4.21 8.90 11.42
C PHE A 64 5.67 8.87 11.93
N LYS A 65 6.38 7.73 11.86
CA LYS A 65 7.84 7.73 12.10
C LYS A 65 8.60 7.91 10.79
N ARG A 66 8.49 9.11 10.21
CA ARG A 66 9.30 9.53 9.06
C ARG A 66 10.77 9.69 9.51
N LYS A 67 11.60 8.67 9.29
CA LYS A 67 13.06 8.86 9.19
C LYS A 67 13.46 8.91 7.73
N TYR A 68 13.20 10.05 7.07
CA TYR A 68 13.96 10.40 5.88
C TYR A 68 15.26 11.04 6.37
N THR A 69 16.25 10.21 6.67
CA THR A 69 17.63 10.71 6.82
C THR A 69 18.05 11.19 5.44
N ARG A 70 18.03 12.51 5.29
CA ARG A 70 18.58 13.25 4.16
C ARG A 70 20.06 12.89 4.06
N ARG A 71 20.40 11.81 3.35
CA ARG A 71 21.80 11.48 3.03
C ARG A 71 22.19 12.34 1.84
N GLY A 72 23.14 13.23 2.12
CA GLY A 72 23.51 14.38 1.30
C GLY A 72 23.75 14.09 -0.16
N VAL A 73 22.99 14.77 -1.01
CA VAL A 73 23.42 15.16 -2.36
C VAL A 73 23.40 16.69 -2.41
N ALA A 74 24.11 17.28 -1.45
CA ALA A 74 24.40 18.71 -1.37
C ALA A 74 25.82 18.84 -0.79
N GLU A 75 26.79 18.34 -1.54
CA GLU A 75 28.25 18.56 -1.51
C GLU A 75 28.78 17.55 -2.56
N GLU A 76 29.25 17.90 -3.76
CA GLU A 76 29.91 19.12 -4.23
C GLU A 76 29.68 19.33 -5.75
N HIS A 77 29.33 20.56 -6.15
CA HIS A 77 29.85 21.19 -7.38
C HIS A 77 31.28 21.71 -7.06
N PRO A 78 32.12 22.22 -7.98
CA PRO A 78 32.49 21.91 -9.38
C PRO A 78 34.04 21.78 -9.55
N GLN A 79 34.54 21.54 -10.79
CA GLN A 79 35.96 21.60 -11.24
C GLN A 79 36.84 20.43 -10.71
N GLU A 80 37.54 19.63 -11.52
CA GLU A 80 38.39 19.93 -12.70
C GLU A 80 38.23 18.90 -13.84
#